data_AF-A0A3R7P2W5-F1
#
_entry.id   AF-A0A3R7P2W5-F1
#
_cell.length_a   1.000
_cell.length_b   1.000
_cell.length_c   1.000
_cell.angle_alpha   90.00
_cell.angle_beta   90.00
_cell.angle_gamma   90.00
#
_symmetry.space_group_name_H-M   'P 1'
#
loop_
_entity.id
_entity.type
_entity.pdbx_description
1 polymer ?
#
loop_
_entity_poly.entity_id
_entity_poly.type
_entity_poly.pdbx_seq_one_letter_code
_entity_poly.pdbx_strand_id
1 'polypeptide(L)'
;MYEVLSGNSWHVTRDICQKAGGDLIVPSGPEQYARIIGYFKEYLPGGAWWVGIYDNVWLTGRAGVTAEWNAGQPDGGEEHCGSMLSDSTMGDYPCSTPLRAICQIRR
;
A
#
# COMPACT_ATOMS: atom_id res chain seq x y z
N MET A 1 2.39 -13.44 -6.71
CA MET A 1 1.89 -14.00 -5.44
C MET A 1 1.76 -12.86 -4.45
N TYR A 2 0.81 -12.93 -3.51
CA TYR A 2 0.67 -11.93 -2.44
C TYR A 2 1.08 -12.56 -1.12
N GLU A 3 1.92 -11.86 -0.35
CA GLU A 3 2.33 -12.28 0.99
C GLU A 3 1.95 -11.19 1.99
N VAL A 4 1.32 -11.59 3.09
CA VAL A 4 0.84 -10.68 4.13
C VAL A 4 1.89 -10.53 5.21
N LEU A 5 2.23 -9.29 5.56
CA LEU A 5 3.14 -8.96 6.66
C LEU A 5 2.37 -8.29 7.80
N SER A 6 2.75 -8.59 9.04
CA SER A 6 2.15 -8.01 10.24
C SER A 6 2.98 -6.83 10.79
N GLY A 7 2.29 -5.75 11.19
CA GLY A 7 2.72 -4.75 12.16
C GLY A 7 4.17 -4.26 12.08
N ASN A 8 4.59 -3.66 10.96
CA ASN A 8 5.92 -3.09 10.78
C ASN A 8 5.84 -1.66 10.22
N SER A 9 6.94 -0.90 10.34
CA SER A 9 7.08 0.39 9.64
C SER A 9 7.08 0.18 8.13
N TRP A 10 6.76 1.23 7.37
CA TRP A 10 6.69 1.16 5.92
C TRP A 10 8.03 0.74 5.30
N HIS A 11 9.13 1.31 5.77
CA HIS A 11 10.49 1.00 5.28
C HIS A 11 10.91 -0.44 5.57
N VAL A 12 10.65 -0.93 6.79
CA VAL A 12 10.97 -2.32 7.16
C VAL A 12 10.14 -3.30 6.31
N THR A 13 8.86 -3.01 6.15
CA THR A 13 7.96 -3.82 5.31
C THR A 13 8.47 -3.90 3.88
N ARG A 14 8.84 -2.75 3.29
CA ARG A 14 9.36 -2.69 1.93
C ARG A 14 10.65 -3.50 1.76
N ASP A 15 11.59 -3.35 2.69
CA ASP A 15 12.84 -4.11 2.68
C ASP A 15 12.59 -5.63 2.74
N ILE A 16 11.63 -6.09 3.55
CA ILE A 16 11.22 -7.50 3.59
C ILE A 16 10.66 -7.94 2.24
N CYS A 17 9.74 -7.18 1.64
CA CYS A 17 9.17 -7.52 0.34
C CYS A 17 10.24 -7.59 -0.77
N GLN A 18 11.20 -6.67 -0.76
CA GLN A 18 12.30 -6.62 -1.73
C GLN A 18 13.26 -7.80 -1.58
N LYS A 19 13.61 -8.18 -0.34
CA LYS A 19 14.42 -9.37 -0.05
C LYS A 19 13.74 -10.66 -0.50
N ALA A 20 12.41 -10.70 -0.48
CA ALA A 20 11.62 -11.82 -1.00
C ALA A 20 11.46 -11.84 -2.53
N GLY A 21 12.08 -10.90 -3.26
CA GLY A 21 12.00 -10.81 -4.72
C GLY A 21 10.77 -10.07 -5.26
N GLY A 22 10.11 -9.27 -4.42
CA GLY A 22 8.98 -8.43 -4.79
C GLY A 22 9.17 -6.96 -4.39
N ASP A 23 8.06 -6.29 -4.11
CA ASP A 23 8.03 -4.97 -3.45
C ASP A 23 6.65 -4.84 -2.77
N LEU A 24 6.40 -3.72 -2.07
CA LEU A 24 5.05 -3.31 -1.70
C LEU A 24 4.15 -3.24 -2.95
N ILE A 25 2.85 -3.45 -2.78
CA ILE A 25 1.90 -3.38 -3.88
C ILE A 25 1.92 -1.99 -4.54
N VAL A 26 2.15 -1.98 -5.85
CA VAL A 26 1.93 -0.84 -6.75
C VAL A 26 1.09 -1.38 -7.91
N PRO A 27 -0.12 -0.84 -8.15
CA PRO A 27 -0.90 -1.25 -9.31
C PRO A 27 -0.15 -0.95 -10.61
N SER A 28 -0.37 -1.70 -11.67
CA SER A 28 0.21 -1.43 -12.99
C SER A 28 -0.80 -0.80 -13.95
N GLY A 29 -2.01 -0.53 -13.47
CA GLY A 29 -3.13 0.01 -14.23
C GLY A 29 -4.48 -0.26 -13.56
N PRO A 30 -5.59 0.26 -14.14
CA PRO A 30 -6.92 0.21 -13.54
C PRO A 30 -7.41 -1.21 -13.20
N GLU A 31 -7.15 -2.17 -14.09
CA GLU A 31 -7.58 -3.56 -13.86
C GLU A 31 -6.86 -4.21 -12.68
N GLN A 32 -5.55 -3.99 -12.53
CA GLN A 32 -4.84 -4.53 -11.39
C GLN A 32 -5.27 -3.83 -10.10
N TYR A 33 -5.51 -2.52 -10.16
CA TYR A 33 -5.98 -1.76 -9.01
C TYR A 33 -7.32 -2.27 -8.50
N ALA A 34 -8.28 -2.55 -9.40
CA ALA A 34 -9.56 -3.16 -9.05
C ALA A 34 -9.39 -4.57 -8.43
N ARG A 35 -8.47 -5.40 -8.95
CA ARG A 35 -8.17 -6.72 -8.37
C ARG A 35 -7.57 -6.62 -6.97
N ILE A 36 -6.67 -5.66 -6.74
CA ILE A 36 -6.08 -5.40 -5.43
C ILE A 36 -7.18 -5.00 -4.45
N ILE A 37 -8.03 -4.04 -4.82
CA ILE A 37 -9.18 -3.61 -3.99
C ILE A 37 -10.08 -4.80 -3.64
N GLY A 38 -10.44 -5.62 -4.62
CA GLY A 38 -11.24 -6.83 -4.39
C GLY A 38 -10.58 -7.78 -3.39
N TYR A 39 -9.27 -8.02 -3.54
CA TYR A 39 -8.52 -8.86 -2.61
C TYR A 39 -8.51 -8.30 -1.18
N PHE A 40 -8.29 -7.00 -1.01
CA PHE A 40 -8.33 -6.36 0.32
C PHE A 40 -9.71 -6.47 0.97
N LYS A 41 -10.79 -6.21 0.22
CA LYS A 41 -12.17 -6.33 0.71
C LYS A 41 -12.52 -7.76 1.14
N GLU A 42 -12.08 -8.75 0.37
CA GLU A 42 -12.44 -10.15 0.59
C GLU A 42 -11.60 -10.80 1.71
N TYR A 43 -10.30 -10.55 1.74
CA TYR A 43 -9.37 -11.31 2.57
C TYR A 43 -8.80 -10.53 3.75
N LEU A 44 -8.92 -9.20 3.75
CA LEU A 44 -8.25 -8.33 4.72
C LEU A 44 -9.21 -7.26 5.28
N PRO A 45 -10.38 -7.66 5.82
CA PRO A 45 -11.34 -6.71 6.33
C PRO A 45 -10.77 -5.95 7.55
N GLY A 46 -10.79 -4.62 7.47
CA GLY A 46 -10.47 -3.74 8.61
C GLY A 46 -9.03 -3.22 8.64
N GLY A 47 -8.89 -2.00 9.16
CA GLY A 47 -7.61 -1.31 9.39
C GLY A 47 -7.03 -0.61 8.16
N ALA A 48 -5.76 -0.24 8.30
CA ALA A 48 -4.93 0.37 7.28
C ALA A 48 -3.76 -0.56 6.94
N TRP A 49 -3.40 -0.62 5.65
CA TRP A 49 -2.43 -1.57 5.13
C TRP A 49 -1.42 -0.88 4.22
N TRP A 50 -0.13 -1.05 4.49
CA TRP A 50 0.90 -0.42 3.66
C TRP A 50 0.79 -0.85 2.20
N VAL A 51 0.84 0.16 1.33
CA VAL A 51 0.99 0.02 -0.11
C VAL A 51 2.21 0.80 -0.56
N GLY A 52 2.62 0.63 -1.81
CA GLY A 52 3.78 1.30 -2.38
C GLY A 52 3.50 2.75 -2.73
N ILE A 53 3.03 3.56 -1.77
CA ILE A 53 2.95 5.01 -1.86
C ILE A 53 3.98 5.63 -0.94
N TYR A 54 4.75 6.58 -1.46
CA TYR A 54 5.70 7.39 -0.71
C TYR A 54 5.62 8.84 -1.21
N ASP A 55 5.61 9.83 -0.33
CA ASP A 55 5.40 11.25 -0.67
C ASP A 55 4.20 11.47 -1.60
N ASN A 56 3.07 10.84 -1.26
CA ASN A 56 1.80 10.96 -1.98
C ASN A 56 1.83 10.51 -3.45
N VAL A 57 2.87 9.77 -3.83
CA VAL A 57 3.00 9.17 -5.15
C VAL A 57 3.20 7.67 -5.06
N TRP A 58 2.57 6.93 -5.97
CA TRP A 58 2.89 5.53 -6.17
C TRP A 58 4.36 5.37 -6.55
N LEU A 59 5.04 4.44 -5.89
CA LEU A 59 6.41 4.09 -6.18
C LEU A 59 6.58 3.77 -7.66
N THR A 60 7.71 4.19 -8.22
CA THR A 60 8.15 3.91 -9.60
C THR A 60 7.32 4.52 -10.73
N GLY A 61 6.27 5.29 -10.45
CA GLY A 61 5.41 5.90 -11.49
C GLY A 61 4.65 4.88 -12.35
N ARG A 62 4.71 3.59 -12.00
CA ARG A 62 4.13 2.47 -12.75
C ARG A 62 2.65 2.26 -12.50
N ALA A 63 2.06 3.06 -11.60
CA ALA A 63 0.67 2.94 -11.16
C ALA A 63 -0.31 2.76 -12.31
N GLY A 64 -0.12 3.52 -13.40
CA GLY A 64 -1.10 3.65 -14.47
C GLY A 64 -2.47 4.17 -13.97
N VAL A 65 -2.55 4.58 -12.70
CA VAL A 65 -3.73 5.05 -11.98
C VAL A 65 -3.32 6.11 -10.97
N THR A 66 -4.26 6.99 -10.63
CA THR A 66 -4.13 7.89 -9.48
C THR A 66 -4.54 7.14 -8.21
N ALA A 67 -3.93 7.47 -7.07
CA ALA A 67 -4.42 6.98 -5.78
C ALA A 67 -5.77 7.63 -5.47
N GLU A 68 -6.73 6.82 -5.04
CA GLU A 68 -8.06 7.30 -4.62
C GLU A 68 -7.99 7.62 -3.13
N TRP A 69 -7.68 8.87 -2.80
CA TRP A 69 -7.48 9.31 -1.42
C TRP A 69 -8.80 9.41 -0.65
N ASN A 70 -8.75 9.12 0.65
CA ASN A 70 -9.86 9.35 1.56
C ASN A 70 -10.15 10.86 1.65
N ALA A 71 -11.37 11.22 2.06
CA ALA A 71 -11.71 12.62 2.26
C ALA A 71 -10.76 13.28 3.27
N GLY A 72 -10.11 14.38 2.85
CA GLY A 72 -9.13 15.09 3.66
C GLY A 72 -7.68 14.60 3.50
N GLN A 73 -7.46 13.51 2.74
CA GLN A 73 -6.13 12.98 2.44
C GLN A 73 -5.70 13.28 0.99
N PRO A 74 -4.39 13.33 0.70
CA PRO A 74 -3.32 13.29 1.68
C PRO A 74 -3.21 14.62 2.44
N ASP A 75 -3.03 14.56 3.77
CA ASP A 75 -2.87 15.73 4.64
C ASP A 75 -1.40 16.08 4.90
N GLY A 76 -0.48 15.17 4.55
CA GLY A 76 0.96 15.40 4.45
C GLY A 76 1.65 15.66 5.79
N GLY A 77 2.48 16.71 5.84
CA GLY A 77 3.28 17.01 7.03
C GLY A 77 4.39 15.98 7.27
N GLU A 78 4.29 15.20 8.34
CA GLU A 78 5.22 14.10 8.65
C GLU A 78 4.74 12.73 8.11
N GLU A 79 3.57 12.71 7.46
CA GLU A 79 2.91 11.51 6.93
C GLU A 79 3.32 11.26 5.48
N HIS A 80 4.43 10.57 5.28
CA HIS A 80 5.00 10.36 3.95
C HIS A 80 4.62 9.01 3.32
N CYS A 81 3.98 8.11 4.06
CA CYS A 81 3.79 6.73 3.63
C CYS A 81 2.32 6.38 3.49
N GLY A 82 1.91 5.88 2.32
CA GLY A 82 0.50 5.61 2.04
C GLY A 82 0.05 4.19 2.35
N SER A 83 -1.21 4.06 2.72
CA SER A 83 -1.87 2.82 3.09
C SER A 83 -3.25 2.72 2.45
N MET A 84 -3.73 1.49 2.21
CA MET A 84 -5.11 1.21 1.82
C MET A 84 -5.98 1.05 3.08
N LEU A 85 -7.07 1.81 3.14
CA LEU A 85 -8.06 1.79 4.20
C LEU A 85 -9.15 0.76 3.90
N SER A 86 -10.00 0.49 4.90
CA SER A 86 -11.05 -0.54 4.81
C SER A 86 -12.14 -0.22 3.77
N ASP A 87 -12.37 1.06 3.48
CA ASP A 87 -13.27 1.51 2.42
C ASP A 87 -12.62 1.51 1.03
N SER A 88 -11.37 1.04 0.94
CA SER A 88 -10.54 0.97 -0.28
C SER A 88 -10.01 2.32 -0.78
N THR A 89 -10.14 3.38 0.01
CA THR A 89 -9.44 4.63 -0.22
C THR A 89 -8.02 4.59 0.37
N MET A 90 -7.19 5.57 0.03
CA MET A 90 -5.83 5.72 0.54
C MET A 90 -5.78 6.74 1.68
N GLY A 91 -4.90 6.50 2.65
CA GLY A 91 -4.46 7.51 3.61
C GLY A 91 -2.95 7.43 3.78
N ASP A 92 -2.29 8.57 3.92
CA ASP A 92 -0.94 8.69 4.43
C ASP A 92 -0.92 8.54 5.95
N TYR A 93 0.24 8.13 6.45
CA TYR A 93 0.56 7.93 7.86
C TYR A 93 2.06 8.20 8.06
N PRO A 94 2.50 8.47 9.31
CA PRO A 94 3.92 8.50 9.63
C PRO A 94 4.53 7.16 9.28
N CYS A 95 5.64 7.16 8.55
CA CYS A 95 6.24 5.93 8.03
C CYS A 95 6.66 4.93 9.12
N SER A 96 6.83 5.40 10.36
CA SER A 96 7.13 4.58 11.55
C SER A 96 5.92 3.83 12.10
N THR A 97 4.70 4.12 11.64
CA THR A 97 3.46 3.51 12.14
C THR A 97 3.51 1.99 11.89
N PRO A 98 3.22 1.16 12.91
CA PRO A 98 3.22 -0.28 12.75
C PRO A 98 1.92 -0.74 12.09
N LEU A 99 1.91 -0.83 10.76
CA LEU A 99 0.77 -1.33 10.00
C LEU A 99 1.05 -2.70 9.40
N ARG A 100 -0.03 -3.40 9.06
CA ARG A 100 0.05 -4.61 8.24
C ARG A 100 0.31 -4.22 6.80
N ALA A 101 0.72 -5.16 5.96
CA ALA A 101 1.02 -4.87 4.57
C ALA A 101 0.85 -6.09 3.67
N ILE A 102 0.87 -5.84 2.37
CA ILE A 102 0.95 -6.91 1.37
C ILE A 102 2.15 -6.67 0.46
N CYS A 103 3.00 -7.69 0.34
CA CYS A 103 4.03 -7.77 -0.68
C CYS A 103 3.47 -8.35 -1.98
N GLN A 104 3.80 -7.75 -3.11
CA GLN A 104 3.61 -8.35 -4.42
C GLN A 104 4.91 -9.05 -4.85
N ILE A 105 4.98 -10.35 -4.63
CA ILE A 105 6.15 -11.17 -4.99
C ILE A 105 6.01 -11.67 -6.44
N ARG A 106 7.07 -11.53 -7.22
CA ARG A 106 7.22 -12.11 -8.56
C ARG A 106 7.94 -13.45 -8.40
N ARG A 107 7.25 -14.56 -8.67
CA ARG A 107 7.88 -15.87 -8.85
C ARG A 107 7.88 -16.21 -10.32
#